data_AF-A0A2H0ABG0-F1
#
_entry.id   AF-A0A2H0ABG0-F1
#
_cell.length_a   1.000
_cell.length_b   1.000
_cell.length_c   1.000
_cell.angle_alpha   90.00
_cell.angle_beta   90.00
_cell.angle_gamma   90.00
#
_symmetry.space_group_name_H-M   'P 1'
#
loop_
_entity.id
_entity.type
_entity.pdbx_description
1 polymer ?
#
loop_
_entity_poly.entity_id
_entity_poly.type
_entity_poly.pdbx_seq_one_letter_code
_entity_poly.pdbx_strand_id
1 'polypeptide(L)'
;MLHIDTELCIGCGVCEATCTFGAILVGDQGYAVVNEICTLCGSCVDACEVGALAIERPAAGDQADFSGWSGVWVYAEYRNGRVAPVAYELLGIGRQLADERQVPLSAVLMGSGLGGAAQELVAYGADRVFQVDDPALAHFTDEAYGNVLFDLIQAHHPEIVLAGATAIGRSFIPRVATLLGTGLTADCTQLAIRPEDGLLLQTRPAFGGNIMATIVCRRTRPQMSTVRPNVMKAGVRDASRRGEIVNVAPAAARVAARVKVVRSVLEDGDQVNICEAEIVIA
;
A
#
# COMPACT_ATOMS: atom_id res chain seq x y z
N MET A 1 -3.08 9.21 21.06
CA MET A 1 -2.50 8.61 22.27
C MET A 1 -3.53 8.68 23.39
N LEU A 2 -3.51 7.77 24.36
CA LEU A 2 -4.32 7.92 25.57
C LEU A 2 -3.55 8.84 26.54
N HIS A 3 -4.09 10.02 26.78
CA HIS A 3 -3.60 11.00 27.74
C HIS A 3 -4.30 10.78 29.09
N ILE A 4 -3.52 10.80 30.16
CA ILE A 4 -4.00 10.65 31.54
C ILE A 4 -3.58 11.90 32.31
N ASP A 5 -4.58 12.66 32.76
CA ASP A 5 -4.36 13.81 33.62
C ASP A 5 -4.14 13.32 35.07
N THR A 6 -2.91 13.45 35.55
CA THR A 6 -2.51 13.00 36.89
C THR A 6 -3.03 13.90 38.01
N GLU A 7 -3.48 15.12 37.71
CA GLU A 7 -4.06 16.03 38.69
C GLU A 7 -5.56 15.74 38.91
N LEU A 8 -6.26 15.31 37.86
CA LEU A 8 -7.68 14.92 37.92
C LEU A 8 -7.89 13.45 38.30
N CYS A 9 -6.89 12.59 38.08
CA CYS A 9 -7.02 11.17 38.35
C CYS A 9 -7.10 10.87 39.86
N ILE A 10 -8.21 10.28 40.30
CA ILE A 10 -8.43 9.89 41.70
C ILE A 10 -8.02 8.44 42.02
N GLY A 11 -7.42 7.72 41.07
CA GLY A 11 -6.95 6.34 41.30
C GLY A 11 -8.07 5.33 41.61
N CYS A 12 -9.29 5.52 41.14
CA CYS A 12 -10.45 4.70 41.52
C CYS A 12 -10.46 3.25 40.97
N GLY A 13 -9.57 2.89 40.05
CA GLY A 13 -9.46 1.53 39.50
C GLY A 13 -10.52 1.13 38.45
N VAL A 14 -11.54 1.97 38.19
CA VAL A 14 -12.63 1.64 37.25
C VAL A 14 -12.13 1.45 35.81
N CYS A 15 -11.15 2.26 35.39
CA CYS A 15 -10.53 2.17 34.07
C CYS A 15 -9.71 0.89 33.86
N GLU A 16 -9.10 0.35 34.93
CA GLU A 16 -8.38 -0.93 34.91
C GLU A 16 -9.37 -2.10 34.78
N ALA A 17 -10.44 -2.10 35.59
CA ALA A 17 -11.47 -3.14 35.53
C ALA A 17 -12.22 -3.21 34.19
N THR A 18 -12.37 -2.06 33.52
CA THR A 18 -13.06 -1.96 32.22
C THR A 18 -12.15 -2.35 31.05
N CYS A 19 -10.83 -2.40 31.25
CA CYS A 19 -9.90 -2.67 30.17
C CYS A 19 -9.83 -4.17 29.84
N THR A 20 -10.54 -4.58 28.78
CA THR A 20 -10.52 -5.97 28.28
C THR A 20 -9.13 -6.46 27.85
N PHE A 21 -8.20 -5.54 27.60
CA PHE A 21 -6.84 -5.81 27.14
C PHE A 21 -5.80 -5.79 28.27
N GLY A 22 -6.19 -5.42 29.50
CA GLY A 22 -5.24 -5.24 30.61
C GLY A 22 -4.20 -4.14 30.33
N ALA A 23 -4.57 -3.15 29.52
CA ALA A 23 -3.66 -2.10 29.07
C ALA A 23 -3.52 -0.93 30.06
N ILE A 24 -4.42 -0.83 31.05
CA ILE A 24 -4.42 0.22 32.07
C ILE A 24 -4.29 -0.43 33.43
N LEU A 25 -3.38 0.11 34.24
CA LEU A 25 -3.11 -0.34 35.60
C LEU A 25 -3.10 0.89 36.51
N VAL A 26 -3.79 0.83 37.66
CA VAL A 26 -3.66 1.86 38.68
C VAL A 26 -2.53 1.46 39.62
N GLY A 27 -1.42 2.19 39.55
CA GLY A 27 -0.25 1.92 40.39
C GLY A 27 -0.39 2.50 41.80
N ASP A 28 0.54 2.11 42.69
CA ASP A 28 0.61 2.58 44.09
C ASP A 28 0.78 4.10 44.25
N GLN A 29 1.07 4.80 43.15
CA GLN A 29 1.25 6.25 43.09
C GLN A 29 -0.08 7.01 42.99
N GLY A 30 -1.22 6.30 42.97
CA GLY A 30 -2.56 6.88 43.08
C GLY A 30 -3.18 7.35 41.76
N TYR A 31 -2.55 7.05 40.61
CA TYR A 31 -3.07 7.38 39.28
C TYR A 31 -2.92 6.22 38.29
N ALA A 32 -3.74 6.26 37.24
CA ALA A 32 -3.76 5.25 36.18
C ALA A 32 -2.54 5.40 35.24
N VAL A 33 -1.96 4.28 34.81
CA VAL A 33 -0.86 4.21 33.85
C VAL A 33 -1.25 3.29 32.71
N VAL A 34 -0.93 3.68 31.48
CA VAL A 34 -1.21 2.91 30.26
C VAL A 34 0.06 2.25 29.72
N ASN A 35 -0.04 1.00 29.30
CA ASN A 35 1.04 0.25 28.66
C ASN A 35 0.90 0.23 27.12
N GLU A 36 1.88 -0.39 26.46
CA GLU A 36 1.97 -0.47 24.98
C GLU A 36 0.90 -1.36 24.33
N ILE A 37 0.14 -2.14 25.11
CA ILE A 37 -0.91 -3.06 24.60
C ILE A 37 -2.23 -2.30 24.35
N CYS A 38 -2.29 -1.01 24.69
CA CYS A 38 -3.48 -0.18 24.51
C CYS A 38 -3.92 -0.10 23.04
N THR A 39 -5.15 -0.54 22.77
CA THR A 39 -5.75 -0.50 21.42
C THR A 39 -6.55 0.78 21.14
N LEU A 40 -6.54 1.75 22.07
CA LEU A 40 -7.29 3.01 21.98
C LEU A 40 -8.81 2.83 21.73
N CYS A 41 -9.40 1.76 22.27
CA CYS A 41 -10.83 1.45 22.09
C CYS A 41 -11.80 2.48 22.69
N GLY A 42 -11.38 3.22 23.72
CA GLY A 42 -12.18 4.28 24.35
C GLY A 42 -12.93 3.89 25.62
N SER A 43 -13.04 2.59 25.94
CA SER A 43 -13.85 2.13 27.07
C SER A 43 -13.41 2.72 28.43
N CYS A 44 -12.12 3.01 28.60
CA CYS A 44 -11.59 3.64 29.80
C CYS A 44 -11.91 5.13 29.93
N VAL A 45 -12.05 5.84 28.79
CA VAL A 45 -12.45 7.26 28.75
C VAL A 45 -13.91 7.37 29.15
N ASP A 46 -14.77 6.53 28.58
CA ASP A 46 -16.21 6.54 28.85
C ASP A 46 -16.52 6.19 30.31
N ALA A 47 -15.70 5.33 30.93
CA ALA A 47 -15.87 4.89 32.31
C ALA A 47 -15.31 5.89 33.35
N CYS A 48 -14.56 6.91 32.94
CA CYS A 48 -13.93 7.86 33.85
C CYS A 48 -14.87 9.01 34.21
N GLU A 49 -15.55 8.93 35.35
CA GLU A 49 -16.50 9.96 35.81
C GLU A 49 -15.85 11.33 36.07
N VAL A 50 -14.58 11.33 36.48
CA VAL A 50 -13.80 12.57 36.73
C VAL A 50 -13.18 13.16 35.46
N GLY A 51 -13.30 12.47 34.31
CA GLY A 51 -12.77 12.95 33.03
C GLY A 51 -11.24 13.00 32.93
N ALA A 52 -10.53 12.27 33.79
CA ALA A 52 -9.05 12.26 33.83
C ALA A 52 -8.40 11.53 32.64
N LEU A 53 -9.16 10.72 31.89
CA LEU A 53 -8.67 9.99 30.73
C LEU A 53 -9.21 10.63 29.45
N ALA A 54 -8.33 10.98 28.52
CA ALA A 54 -8.70 11.52 27.22
C ALA A 54 -7.93 10.78 26.12
N ILE A 55 -8.63 10.30 25.09
CA ILE A 55 -7.94 9.85 23.87
C ILE A 55 -7.77 11.07 22.98
N GLU A 56 -6.53 11.53 22.89
CA GLU A 56 -6.12 12.40 21.81
C GLU A 56 -6.11 11.56 20.52
N ARG A 57 -7.21 11.64 19.80
CA ARG A 57 -7.22 11.32 18.38
C ARG A 57 -6.70 12.58 17.70
N PRO A 58 -5.68 12.50 16.83
CA PRO A 58 -5.30 13.66 16.03
C PRO A 58 -6.56 14.23 15.38
N ALA A 59 -6.84 15.51 15.68
CA ALA A 59 -8.09 16.18 15.35
C ALA A 59 -8.48 15.91 13.90
N ALA A 60 -9.79 15.86 13.59
CA ALA A 60 -10.29 15.77 12.23
C ALA A 60 -10.03 17.03 11.35
N GLY A 61 -9.16 17.93 11.82
CA GLY A 61 -8.62 19.05 11.08
C GLY A 61 -7.11 18.97 11.14
N ASP A 62 -6.51 18.57 10.02
CA ASP A 62 -5.66 19.49 9.28
C ASP A 62 -5.66 18.97 7.85
N GLN A 63 -5.92 19.88 6.91
CA GLN A 63 -5.58 19.64 5.52
C GLN A 63 -4.05 19.53 5.50
N ALA A 64 -3.53 18.32 5.70
CA ALA A 64 -2.11 18.08 5.56
C ALA A 64 -1.71 18.60 4.18
N ASP A 65 -0.72 19.49 4.15
CA ASP A 65 -0.28 20.13 2.94
C ASP A 65 0.37 19.07 2.04
N PHE A 66 -0.39 18.62 1.04
CA PHE A 66 0.05 17.61 0.08
C PHE A 66 0.65 18.22 -1.18
N SER A 67 0.94 19.52 -1.19
CA SER A 67 1.49 20.22 -2.37
C SER A 67 2.80 19.61 -2.88
N GLY A 68 3.58 18.94 -2.02
CA GLY A 68 4.81 18.22 -2.39
C GLY A 68 4.60 16.83 -2.97
N TRP A 69 3.38 16.29 -2.98
CA TRP A 69 3.10 14.93 -3.46
C TRP A 69 2.56 14.96 -4.89
N SER A 70 3.27 14.32 -5.82
CA SER A 70 2.91 14.35 -7.24
C SER A 70 3.27 13.07 -7.95
N GLY A 71 2.41 12.64 -8.87
CA GLY A 71 2.62 11.48 -9.73
C GLY A 71 1.78 10.27 -9.36
N VAL A 72 1.50 9.46 -10.37
CA VAL A 72 0.86 8.16 -10.23
C VAL A 72 1.92 7.08 -10.39
N TRP A 73 2.04 6.20 -9.42
CA TRP A 73 3.00 5.10 -9.43
C TRP A 73 2.30 3.77 -9.62
N VAL A 74 2.86 2.92 -10.47
CA VAL A 74 2.41 1.55 -10.70
C VAL A 74 3.55 0.60 -10.34
N TYR A 75 3.32 -0.33 -9.41
CA TYR A 75 4.23 -1.45 -9.21
C TYR A 75 4.07 -2.46 -10.35
N ALA A 76 5.12 -2.58 -11.16
CA ALA A 76 5.20 -3.55 -12.25
C ALA A 76 5.77 -4.86 -11.71
N GLU A 77 4.90 -5.84 -11.48
CA GLU A 77 5.33 -7.16 -11.05
C GLU A 77 6.17 -7.84 -12.14
N TYR A 78 7.36 -8.29 -11.75
CA TYR A 78 8.29 -9.00 -12.62
C TYR A 78 8.62 -10.36 -12.04
N ARG A 79 8.38 -11.42 -12.82
CA ARG A 79 8.59 -12.81 -12.39
C ARG A 79 9.11 -13.65 -13.54
N ASN A 80 10.05 -14.54 -13.25
CA ASN A 80 10.60 -15.50 -14.21
C ASN A 80 11.09 -14.86 -15.53
N GLY A 81 11.70 -13.68 -15.44
CA GLY A 81 12.21 -12.99 -16.62
C GLY A 81 11.18 -12.17 -17.41
N ARG A 82 9.92 -12.09 -16.94
CA ARG A 82 8.81 -11.43 -17.66
C ARG A 82 8.01 -10.51 -16.73
N VAL A 83 7.49 -9.43 -17.31
CA VAL A 83 6.51 -8.56 -16.64
C VAL A 83 5.15 -9.26 -16.62
N ALA A 84 4.49 -9.27 -15.47
CA ALA A 84 3.17 -9.87 -15.33
C ALA A 84 2.10 -9.05 -16.08
N PRO A 85 1.10 -9.70 -16.71
CA PRO A 85 0.07 -8.99 -17.49
C PRO A 85 -0.66 -7.88 -16.73
N VAL A 86 -0.88 -8.08 -15.43
CA VAL A 86 -1.52 -7.09 -14.54
C VAL A 86 -0.80 -5.74 -14.52
N ALA A 87 0.52 -5.70 -14.77
CA ALA A 87 1.26 -4.44 -14.84
C ALA A 87 0.80 -3.58 -16.04
N TYR A 88 0.49 -4.20 -17.18
CA TYR A 88 0.00 -3.49 -18.37
C TYR A 88 -1.41 -2.95 -18.20
N GLU A 89 -2.26 -3.69 -17.50
CA GLU A 89 -3.60 -3.26 -17.08
C GLU A 89 -3.53 -2.04 -16.16
N LEU A 90 -2.63 -2.09 -15.17
CA LEU A 90 -2.40 -0.99 -14.24
C LEU A 90 -1.82 0.24 -14.92
N LEU A 91 -0.94 0.08 -15.90
CA LEU A 91 -0.44 1.21 -16.70
C LEU A 91 -1.55 1.86 -17.53
N GLY A 92 -2.50 1.07 -18.05
CA GLY A 92 -3.67 1.58 -18.76
C GLY A 92 -4.53 2.50 -17.90
N ILE A 93 -5.01 2.00 -16.75
CA ILE A 93 -5.79 2.83 -15.83
C ILE A 93 -4.95 3.94 -15.19
N GLY A 94 -3.68 3.66 -14.88
CA GLY A 94 -2.74 4.61 -14.31
C GLY A 94 -2.51 5.82 -15.22
N ARG A 95 -2.43 5.61 -16.54
CA ARG A 95 -2.33 6.70 -17.53
C ARG A 95 -3.57 7.57 -17.53
N GLN A 96 -4.75 6.98 -17.51
CA GLN A 96 -6.01 7.71 -17.43
C GLN A 96 -6.04 8.59 -16.16
N LEU A 97 -5.72 8.03 -14.99
CA LEU A 97 -5.68 8.76 -13.73
C LEU A 97 -4.62 9.87 -13.74
N ALA A 98 -3.45 9.60 -14.33
CA ALA A 98 -2.37 10.56 -14.47
C ALA A 98 -2.74 11.73 -15.38
N ASP A 99 -3.47 11.47 -16.48
CA ASP A 99 -3.99 12.50 -17.39
C ASP A 99 -5.07 13.36 -16.73
N GLU A 100 -6.02 12.74 -16.01
CA GLU A 100 -7.05 13.45 -15.22
C GLU A 100 -6.43 14.35 -14.15
N ARG A 101 -5.31 13.94 -13.56
CA ARG A 101 -4.56 14.73 -12.56
C ARG A 101 -3.49 15.65 -13.14
N GLN A 102 -3.17 15.54 -14.43
CA GLN A 102 -2.07 16.24 -15.10
C GLN A 102 -0.71 16.02 -14.41
N VAL A 103 -0.44 14.79 -13.97
CA VAL A 103 0.82 14.38 -13.32
C VAL A 103 1.52 13.27 -14.12
N PRO A 104 2.83 13.04 -13.93
CA PRO A 104 3.52 11.96 -14.64
C PRO A 104 3.11 10.57 -14.13
N LEU A 105 3.06 9.59 -15.04
CA LEU A 105 2.91 8.18 -14.71
C LEU A 105 4.30 7.55 -14.57
N SER A 106 4.60 7.01 -13.38
CA SER A 106 5.83 6.26 -13.13
C SER A 106 5.55 4.77 -12.90
N ALA A 107 6.40 3.90 -13.42
CA ALA A 107 6.40 2.48 -13.09
C ALA A 107 7.56 2.15 -12.15
N VAL A 108 7.35 1.29 -11.17
CA VAL A 108 8.40 0.75 -10.30
C VAL A 108 8.61 -0.71 -10.66
N LEU A 109 9.80 -1.01 -11.18
CA LEU A 109 10.21 -2.34 -11.61
C LEU A 109 11.35 -2.83 -10.71
N MET A 110 11.13 -3.93 -10.00
CA MET A 110 12.08 -4.49 -9.04
C MET A 110 12.32 -5.97 -9.32
N GLY A 111 13.59 -6.38 -9.33
CA GLY A 111 13.96 -7.77 -9.54
C GLY A 111 15.45 -7.92 -9.85
N SER A 112 15.80 -9.02 -10.51
CA SER A 112 17.16 -9.27 -11.00
C SER A 112 17.12 -9.57 -12.50
N GLY A 113 18.09 -9.01 -13.24
CA GLY A 113 18.26 -9.27 -14.66
C GLY A 113 17.11 -8.71 -15.48
N LEU A 114 16.72 -7.45 -15.21
CA LEU A 114 15.49 -6.85 -15.74
C LEU A 114 15.53 -6.63 -17.26
N GLY A 115 16.71 -6.62 -17.87
CA GLY A 115 16.88 -6.58 -19.33
C GLY A 115 16.12 -5.42 -19.98
N GLY A 116 15.33 -5.73 -21.02
CA GLY A 116 14.52 -4.75 -21.75
C GLY A 116 13.15 -4.43 -21.13
N ALA A 117 12.80 -5.00 -19.97
CA ALA A 117 11.47 -4.87 -19.38
C ALA A 117 11.09 -3.41 -19.05
N ALA A 118 12.07 -2.60 -18.62
CA ALA A 118 11.84 -1.17 -18.39
C ALA A 118 11.40 -0.44 -19.67
N GLN A 119 12.02 -0.77 -20.80
CA GLN A 119 11.67 -0.21 -22.11
C GLN A 119 10.26 -0.62 -22.54
N GLU A 120 9.85 -1.85 -22.21
CA GLU A 120 8.50 -2.35 -22.48
C GLU A 120 7.46 -1.56 -21.67
N LEU A 121 7.69 -1.31 -20.38
CA LEU A 121 6.78 -0.51 -19.55
C LEU A 121 6.61 0.93 -20.08
N VAL A 122 7.68 1.53 -20.62
CA VAL A 122 7.60 2.83 -21.30
C VAL A 122 6.70 2.77 -22.53
N ALA A 123 6.84 1.71 -23.35
CA ALA A 123 6.01 1.52 -24.53
C ALA A 123 4.52 1.33 -24.18
N TYR A 124 4.20 0.85 -22.97
CA TYR A 124 2.84 0.72 -22.47
C TYR A 124 2.28 1.97 -21.76
N GLY A 125 3.03 3.08 -21.74
CA GLY A 125 2.52 4.39 -21.33
C GLY A 125 3.21 5.02 -20.12
N ALA A 126 4.20 4.36 -19.50
CA ALA A 126 4.97 4.95 -18.40
C ALA A 126 5.88 6.08 -18.91
N ASP A 127 5.82 7.25 -18.25
CA ASP A 127 6.69 8.39 -18.56
C ASP A 127 8.06 8.23 -17.89
N ARG A 128 8.08 7.62 -16.70
CA ARG A 128 9.29 7.29 -15.94
C ARG A 128 9.25 5.85 -15.45
N VAL A 129 10.38 5.17 -15.44
CA VAL A 129 10.52 3.81 -14.87
C VAL A 129 11.63 3.82 -13.84
N PHE A 130 11.30 3.56 -12.58
CA PHE A 130 12.26 3.29 -11.52
C PHE A 130 12.66 1.84 -11.60
N GLN A 131 13.90 1.60 -12.03
CA GLN A 131 14.46 0.28 -12.22
C GLN A 131 15.38 -0.05 -11.04
N VAL A 132 15.02 -1.08 -10.29
CA VAL A 132 15.84 -1.66 -9.21
C VAL A 132 16.28 -3.05 -9.64
N ASP A 133 17.47 -3.13 -10.24
CA ASP A 133 18.10 -4.39 -10.64
C ASP A 133 19.15 -4.79 -9.60
N ASP A 134 18.81 -5.76 -8.75
CA ASP A 134 19.72 -6.27 -7.72
C ASP A 134 19.61 -7.80 -7.62
N PRO A 135 20.72 -8.55 -7.60
CA PRO A 135 20.71 -10.01 -7.45
C PRO A 135 19.98 -10.50 -6.20
N ALA A 136 19.94 -9.72 -5.11
CA ALA A 136 19.23 -10.09 -3.89
C ALA A 136 17.69 -9.99 -4.05
N LEU A 137 17.20 -9.35 -5.12
CA LEU A 137 15.79 -9.33 -5.52
C LEU A 137 15.45 -10.43 -6.54
N ALA A 138 16.35 -11.38 -6.81
CA ALA A 138 16.06 -12.51 -7.71
C ALA A 138 14.91 -13.39 -7.22
N HIS A 139 14.75 -13.49 -5.90
CA HIS A 139 13.63 -14.19 -5.27
C HIS A 139 12.78 -13.20 -4.49
N PHE A 140 11.47 -13.26 -4.71
CA PHE A 140 10.52 -12.44 -3.98
C PHE A 140 10.58 -12.72 -2.48
N THR A 141 10.76 -11.66 -1.70
CA THR A 141 10.57 -11.65 -0.25
C THR A 141 9.88 -10.36 0.16
N ASP A 142 8.90 -10.45 1.04
CA ASP A 142 8.08 -9.31 1.45
C ASP A 142 8.88 -8.17 2.08
N GLU A 143 9.93 -8.52 2.84
CA GLU A 143 10.76 -7.53 3.53
C GLU A 143 11.62 -6.75 2.55
N ALA A 144 12.35 -7.43 1.66
CA ALA A 144 13.22 -6.77 0.70
C ALA A 144 12.42 -5.86 -0.24
N TYR A 145 11.33 -6.39 -0.83
CA TYR A 145 10.48 -5.63 -1.74
C TYR A 145 9.76 -4.48 -1.02
N GLY A 146 9.28 -4.72 0.20
CA GLY A 146 8.60 -3.71 1.00
C GLY A 146 9.53 -2.57 1.42
N ASN A 147 10.76 -2.88 1.86
CA ASN A 147 11.73 -1.87 2.27
C ASN A 147 12.19 -1.01 1.09
N VAL A 148 12.47 -1.62 -0.06
CA VAL A 148 12.89 -0.90 -1.27
C VAL A 148 11.77 0.03 -1.76
N LEU A 149 10.53 -0.48 -1.86
CA LEU A 149 9.41 0.36 -2.29
C LEU A 149 9.12 1.49 -1.29
N PHE A 150 9.23 1.22 0.01
CA PHE A 150 9.11 2.23 1.05
C PHE A 150 10.14 3.36 0.87
N ASP A 151 11.41 3.02 0.70
CA ASP A 151 12.48 4.03 0.52
C ASP A 151 12.26 4.86 -0.75
N LEU A 152 11.83 4.23 -1.85
CA LEU A 152 11.49 4.94 -3.10
C LEU A 152 10.34 5.93 -2.90
N ILE A 153 9.26 5.50 -2.24
CA ILE A 153 8.11 6.36 -1.96
C ILE A 153 8.51 7.53 -1.06
N GLN A 154 9.32 7.28 -0.02
CA GLN A 154 9.83 8.32 0.87
C GLN A 154 10.78 9.30 0.19
N ALA A 155 11.49 8.89 -0.87
CA ALA A 155 12.38 9.77 -1.62
C ALA A 155 11.61 10.67 -2.60
N HIS A 156 10.58 10.13 -3.27
CA HIS A 156 9.94 10.79 -4.42
C HIS A 156 8.50 11.27 -4.16
N HIS A 157 7.88 10.91 -3.04
CA HIS A 157 6.57 11.39 -2.61
C HIS A 157 5.46 11.29 -3.68
N PRO A 158 5.18 10.09 -4.24
CA PRO A 158 4.12 9.92 -5.23
C PRO A 158 2.73 10.08 -4.64
N GLU A 159 1.81 10.70 -5.35
CA GLU A 159 0.47 10.91 -4.81
C GLU A 159 -0.36 9.63 -4.73
N ILE A 160 -0.28 8.80 -5.76
CA ILE A 160 -1.05 7.55 -5.90
C ILE A 160 -0.07 6.40 -6.14
N VAL A 161 -0.29 5.27 -5.46
CA VAL A 161 0.47 4.03 -5.69
C VAL A 161 -0.51 2.88 -5.96
N LEU A 162 -0.38 2.27 -7.13
CA LEU A 162 -1.20 1.15 -7.59
C LEU A 162 -0.36 -0.12 -7.69
N ALA A 163 -0.94 -1.25 -7.30
CA ALA A 163 -0.33 -2.56 -7.44
C ALA A 163 -1.36 -3.61 -7.85
N GLY A 164 -0.90 -4.74 -8.39
CA GLY A 164 -1.81 -5.85 -8.73
C GLY A 164 -2.25 -6.59 -7.46
N ALA A 165 -3.52 -7.00 -7.39
CA ALA A 165 -4.02 -7.85 -6.30
C ALA A 165 -3.64 -9.34 -6.50
N THR A 166 -2.40 -9.58 -6.94
CA THR A 166 -1.79 -10.92 -7.08
C THR A 166 -1.33 -11.46 -5.73
N ALA A 167 -0.83 -12.70 -5.68
CA ALA A 167 -0.23 -13.24 -4.45
C ALA A 167 0.93 -12.37 -3.93
N ILE A 168 1.75 -11.83 -4.84
CA ILE A 168 2.85 -10.92 -4.51
C ILE A 168 2.30 -9.59 -4.00
N GLY A 169 1.49 -8.90 -4.79
CA GLY A 169 1.01 -7.56 -4.43
C GLY A 169 0.14 -7.54 -3.17
N ARG A 170 -0.69 -8.56 -2.95
CA ARG A 170 -1.48 -8.70 -1.70
C ARG A 170 -0.62 -8.99 -0.47
N SER A 171 0.60 -9.45 -0.64
CA SER A 171 1.49 -9.81 0.46
C SER A 171 2.29 -8.61 0.97
N PHE A 172 3.03 -7.92 0.09
CA PHE A 172 3.95 -6.85 0.55
C PHE A 172 3.35 -5.43 0.53
N ILE A 173 2.35 -5.13 -0.30
CA ILE A 173 1.76 -3.77 -0.37
C ILE A 173 1.09 -3.35 0.95
N PRO A 174 0.34 -4.23 1.67
CA PRO A 174 -0.17 -3.89 3.01
C PRO A 174 0.93 -3.56 4.02
N ARG A 175 2.09 -4.24 3.92
CA ARG A 175 3.26 -3.94 4.73
C ARG A 175 3.78 -2.53 4.42
N VAL A 176 3.92 -2.18 3.15
CA VAL A 176 4.35 -0.83 2.72
C VAL A 176 3.39 0.24 3.23
N ALA A 177 2.08 0.03 3.10
CA ALA A 177 1.07 0.95 3.62
C ALA A 177 1.18 1.15 5.14
N THR A 178 1.44 0.07 5.88
CA THR A 178 1.65 0.12 7.34
C THR A 178 2.92 0.90 7.70
N LEU A 179 4.04 0.69 6.99
CA LEU A 179 5.29 1.41 7.22
C LEU A 179 5.16 2.92 6.94
N LEU A 180 4.38 3.29 5.94
CA LEU A 180 4.10 4.69 5.57
C LEU A 180 3.02 5.33 6.46
N GLY A 181 2.27 4.54 7.24
CA GLY A 181 1.12 5.02 7.99
C GLY A 181 -0.02 5.53 7.11
N THR A 182 -0.21 4.97 5.90
CA THR A 182 -1.25 5.40 4.95
C THR A 182 -2.34 4.33 4.77
N GLY A 183 -3.50 4.75 4.24
CA GLY A 183 -4.59 3.85 3.89
C GLY A 183 -4.32 3.04 2.61
N LEU A 184 -4.80 1.79 2.60
CA LEU A 184 -4.75 0.89 1.44
C LEU A 184 -6.15 0.32 1.16
N THR A 185 -6.64 0.48 -0.08
CA THR A 185 -7.87 -0.23 -0.51
C THR A 185 -7.50 -1.47 -1.30
N ALA A 186 -7.84 -2.64 -0.76
CA ALA A 186 -7.54 -3.91 -1.40
C ALA A 186 -8.51 -4.24 -2.54
N ASP A 187 -8.07 -5.03 -3.53
CA ASP A 187 -8.87 -5.68 -4.58
C ASP A 187 -9.93 -4.76 -5.24
N CYS A 188 -9.50 -3.60 -5.73
CA CYS A 188 -10.36 -2.63 -6.40
C CYS A 188 -10.72 -3.09 -7.83
N THR A 189 -11.96 -2.82 -8.22
CA THR A 189 -12.47 -3.14 -9.56
C THR A 189 -12.67 -1.88 -10.41
N GLN A 190 -12.76 -0.71 -9.79
CA GLN A 190 -12.87 0.55 -10.49
C GLN A 190 -12.12 1.64 -9.74
N LEU A 191 -11.39 2.47 -10.49
CA LEU A 191 -10.65 3.63 -10.00
C LEU A 191 -11.08 4.85 -10.82
N ALA A 192 -11.26 5.99 -10.16
CA ALA A 192 -11.54 7.26 -10.82
C ALA A 192 -11.01 8.42 -9.97
N ILE A 193 -10.77 9.57 -10.58
CA ILE A 193 -10.46 10.80 -9.85
C ILE A 193 -11.75 11.57 -9.61
N ARG A 194 -11.94 12.04 -8.37
CA ARG A 194 -13.01 12.98 -8.07
C ARG A 194 -12.66 14.38 -8.61
N PRO A 195 -13.48 14.98 -9.49
CA PRO A 195 -13.14 16.26 -10.13
C PRO A 195 -12.99 17.44 -9.15
N GLU A 196 -13.69 17.41 -8.02
CA GLU A 196 -13.74 18.53 -7.08
C GLU A 196 -12.46 18.70 -6.26
N ASP A 197 -11.84 17.60 -5.83
CA ASP A 197 -10.72 17.61 -4.88
C ASP A 197 -9.54 16.72 -5.29
N GLY A 198 -9.62 16.10 -6.48
CA GLY A 198 -8.58 15.24 -7.03
C GLY A 198 -8.40 13.91 -6.31
N LEU A 199 -9.21 13.56 -5.30
CA LEU A 199 -9.01 12.32 -4.55
C LEU A 199 -9.30 11.08 -5.39
N LEU A 200 -8.59 9.99 -5.09
CA LEU A 200 -8.76 8.71 -5.76
C LEU A 200 -9.98 7.98 -5.18
N LEU A 201 -11.01 7.83 -6.01
CA LEU A 201 -12.19 7.03 -5.74
C LEU A 201 -11.85 5.56 -5.99
N GLN A 202 -11.80 4.77 -4.93
CA GLN A 202 -11.40 3.36 -4.98
C GLN A 202 -12.62 2.49 -4.74
N THR A 203 -13.20 1.96 -5.81
CA THR A 203 -14.40 1.14 -5.73
C THR A 203 -14.03 -0.33 -5.72
N ARG A 204 -14.48 -1.03 -4.68
CA ARG A 204 -14.27 -2.46 -4.53
C ARG A 204 -15.55 -3.20 -4.10
N PRO A 205 -15.70 -4.47 -4.47
CA PRO A 205 -16.70 -5.36 -3.87
C PRO A 205 -16.31 -5.74 -2.44
N ALA A 206 -17.29 -5.72 -1.55
CA ALA A 206 -17.25 -6.21 -0.18
C ALA A 206 -18.38 -7.25 0.04
N PHE A 207 -18.33 -7.98 1.15
CA PHE A 207 -19.34 -8.99 1.51
C PHE A 207 -19.65 -9.99 0.37
N GLY A 208 -18.59 -10.62 -0.17
CA GLY A 208 -18.73 -11.62 -1.23
C GLY A 208 -19.17 -11.06 -2.60
N GLY A 209 -19.12 -9.74 -2.79
CA GLY A 209 -19.56 -9.09 -4.03
C GLY A 209 -20.94 -8.44 -3.96
N ASN A 210 -21.66 -8.60 -2.84
CA ASN A 210 -23.02 -8.07 -2.70
C ASN A 210 -23.07 -6.56 -2.48
N ILE A 211 -21.98 -5.97 -1.97
CA ILE A 211 -21.91 -4.54 -1.68
C ILE A 211 -20.74 -3.96 -2.45
N MET A 212 -20.99 -2.89 -3.20
CA MET A 212 -19.95 -2.07 -3.81
C MET A 212 -19.68 -0.88 -2.90
N ALA A 213 -18.43 -0.73 -2.47
CA ALA A 213 -18.01 0.36 -1.61
C ALA A 213 -16.96 1.21 -2.33
N THR A 214 -17.19 2.52 -2.38
CA THR A 214 -16.20 3.50 -2.84
C THR A 214 -15.52 4.10 -1.62
N ILE A 215 -14.23 3.82 -1.50
CA ILE A 215 -13.40 4.23 -0.37
C ILE A 215 -12.46 5.34 -0.84
N VAL A 216 -12.23 6.33 0.02
CA VAL A 216 -11.36 7.48 -0.27
C VAL A 216 -10.40 7.71 0.87
N CYS A 217 -9.13 7.97 0.53
CA CYS A 217 -8.09 8.25 1.49
C CYS A 217 -7.82 9.76 1.57
N ARG A 218 -8.58 10.45 2.44
CA ARG A 218 -8.58 11.92 2.48
C ARG A 218 -7.37 12.53 3.20
N ARG A 219 -6.78 11.79 4.15
CA ARG A 219 -5.90 12.34 5.19
C ARG A 219 -4.46 11.87 5.11
N THR A 220 -4.16 10.89 4.27
CA THR A 220 -2.80 10.33 4.17
C THR A 220 -2.37 10.26 2.70
N ARG A 221 -1.05 10.23 2.51
CA ARG A 221 -0.39 9.99 1.22
C ARG A 221 0.73 8.97 1.42
N PRO A 222 1.07 8.17 0.40
CA PRO A 222 0.38 8.03 -0.89
C PRO A 222 -1.03 7.42 -0.73
N GLN A 223 -1.93 7.69 -1.67
CA GLN A 223 -3.19 6.95 -1.78
C GLN A 223 -2.90 5.60 -2.43
N MET A 224 -3.03 4.51 -1.66
CA MET A 224 -2.63 3.18 -2.13
C MET A 224 -3.83 2.31 -2.47
N SER A 225 -3.74 1.58 -3.58
CA SER A 225 -4.75 0.61 -3.99
C SER A 225 -4.11 -0.63 -4.61
N THR A 226 -4.62 -1.82 -4.27
CA THR A 226 -4.37 -3.00 -5.10
C THR A 226 -5.56 -3.22 -6.03
N VAL A 227 -5.32 -3.47 -7.30
CA VAL A 227 -6.36 -3.63 -8.33
C VAL A 227 -6.49 -5.09 -8.73
N ARG A 228 -7.72 -5.56 -8.89
CA ARG A 228 -8.01 -6.92 -9.33
C ARG A 228 -7.45 -7.16 -10.74
N PRO A 229 -6.68 -8.24 -10.97
CA PRO A 229 -6.25 -8.63 -12.31
C PRO A 229 -7.44 -8.90 -13.25
N ASN A 230 -7.27 -8.70 -14.55
CA ASN A 230 -8.24 -8.94 -15.61
C ASN A 230 -9.50 -8.06 -15.57
N VAL A 231 -9.49 -6.98 -14.78
CA VAL A 231 -10.63 -6.03 -14.70
C VAL A 231 -10.38 -4.78 -15.54
N MET A 232 -9.15 -4.28 -15.53
CA MET A 232 -8.78 -3.07 -16.26
C MET A 232 -8.31 -3.44 -17.66
N LYS A 233 -8.46 -2.51 -18.60
CA LYS A 233 -7.93 -2.68 -19.96
C LYS A 233 -6.44 -2.38 -19.96
N ALA A 234 -5.66 -3.28 -20.55
CA ALA A 234 -4.23 -3.04 -20.79
C ALA A 234 -4.01 -1.76 -21.62
N GLY A 235 -2.94 -1.03 -21.30
CA GLY A 235 -2.49 0.10 -22.08
C GLY A 235 -2.19 -0.29 -23.53
N VAL A 236 -2.36 0.65 -24.46
CA VAL A 236 -2.00 0.42 -25.86
C VAL A 236 -0.49 0.56 -25.99
N ARG A 237 0.16 -0.49 -26.51
CA ARG A 237 1.59 -0.48 -26.77
C ARG A 237 1.92 0.47 -27.91
N ASP A 238 2.75 1.46 -27.61
CA ASP A 238 3.29 2.42 -28.57
C ASP A 238 4.82 2.47 -28.44
N ALA A 239 5.50 1.91 -29.44
CA ALA A 239 6.95 1.84 -29.49
C ALA A 239 7.63 3.21 -29.76
N SER A 240 6.86 4.23 -30.16
CA SER A 240 7.39 5.57 -30.40
C SER A 240 7.54 6.41 -29.12
N ARG A 241 6.92 5.97 -28.02
CA ARG A 241 7.00 6.67 -26.72
C ARG A 241 8.43 6.68 -26.20
N ARG A 242 8.78 7.81 -25.60
CA ARG A 242 10.04 8.01 -24.90
C ARG A 242 9.73 8.25 -23.43
N GLY A 243 10.45 7.53 -22.57
CA GLY A 243 10.35 7.65 -21.12
C GLY A 243 11.73 7.64 -20.49
N GLU A 244 11.81 8.14 -19.27
CA GLU A 244 13.03 8.21 -18.48
C GLU A 244 13.19 6.94 -17.66
N ILE A 245 14.31 6.22 -17.82
CA ILE A 245 14.64 5.07 -16.98
C ILE A 245 15.61 5.53 -15.90
N VAL A 246 15.16 5.48 -14.64
CA VAL A 246 15.94 5.86 -13.47
C VAL A 246 16.41 4.59 -12.78
N ASN A 247 17.70 4.28 -12.88
CA ASN A 247 18.29 3.15 -12.20
C ASN A 247 18.53 3.51 -10.73
N VAL A 248 17.95 2.73 -9.81
CA VAL A 248 18.10 2.91 -8.37
C VAL A 248 18.80 1.69 -7.78
N ALA A 249 19.94 1.92 -7.16
CA ALA A 249 20.66 0.89 -6.41
C ALA A 249 20.12 0.82 -4.98
N PRO A 250 19.57 -0.32 -4.52
CA PRO A 250 19.07 -0.44 -3.16
C PRO A 250 20.25 -0.57 -2.18
N ALA A 251 20.10 0.01 -0.98
CA ALA A 251 21.10 -0.17 0.06
C ALA A 251 21.09 -1.62 0.56
N ALA A 252 22.26 -2.24 0.74
CA ALA A 252 22.39 -3.65 1.14
C ALA A 252 21.61 -4.02 2.42
N ALA A 253 21.51 -3.08 3.38
CA ALA A 253 20.75 -3.28 4.61
C ALA A 253 19.23 -3.43 4.39
N ARG A 254 18.70 -2.89 3.29
CA ARG A 254 17.27 -2.90 2.97
C ARG A 254 16.82 -4.19 2.30
N VAL A 255 17.76 -4.87 1.65
CA VAL A 255 17.54 -6.15 0.96
C VAL A 255 17.82 -7.35 1.87
N ALA A 256 18.28 -7.11 3.10
CA ALA A 256 18.42 -8.15 4.12
C ALA A 256 17.04 -8.64 4.57
N ALA A 257 16.69 -9.86 4.20
CA ALA A 257 15.45 -10.51 4.58
C ALA A 257 15.68 -11.57 5.67
N ARG A 258 14.76 -11.63 6.64
CA ARG A 258 14.72 -12.73 7.63
C ARG A 258 14.27 -14.06 7.01
N VAL A 259 13.55 -13.99 5.89
CA VAL A 259 13.06 -15.14 5.14
C VAL A 259 14.05 -15.51 4.05
N LYS A 260 14.47 -16.78 4.04
CA LYS A 260 15.33 -17.34 3.00
C LYS A 260 14.52 -18.29 2.13
N VAL A 261 14.45 -18.00 0.84
CA VAL A 261 13.85 -18.92 -0.15
C VAL A 261 14.82 -20.08 -0.36
N VAL A 262 14.43 -21.28 0.09
CA VAL A 262 15.25 -22.50 -0.05
C VAL A 262 15.11 -23.09 -1.45
N ARG A 263 13.88 -23.10 -1.98
CA ARG A 263 13.56 -23.65 -3.30
C ARG A 263 12.31 -22.99 -3.83
N SER A 264 12.33 -22.63 -5.11
CA SER A 264 11.13 -22.32 -5.89
C SER A 264 10.86 -23.51 -6.82
N VAL A 265 9.65 -24.05 -6.77
CA VAL A 265 9.21 -25.12 -7.68
C VAL A 265 8.27 -24.46 -8.67
N LEU A 266 8.64 -24.49 -9.95
CA LEU A 266 7.72 -24.23 -11.04
C LEU A 266 7.12 -25.59 -11.41
N GLU A 267 5.80 -25.69 -11.44
CA GLU A 267 5.16 -26.86 -12.03
C GLU A 267 5.37 -26.79 -13.55
N ASP A 268 6.21 -27.69 -14.07
CA ASP A 268 6.27 -27.96 -15.51
C ASP A 268 5.03 -28.78 -15.87
N GLY A 269 3.96 -28.09 -16.22
CA GLY A 269 2.77 -28.71 -16.81
C GLY A 269 2.51 -28.14 -18.19
N ASP A 270 2.28 -29.00 -19.17
CA ASP A 270 1.60 -28.69 -20.45
C ASP A 270 0.17 -28.11 -20.27
N GLN A 271 -0.19 -27.71 -19.04
CA GLN A 271 -1.48 -27.19 -18.64
C GLN A 271 -1.39 -25.68 -18.47
N VAL A 272 -2.22 -24.98 -19.23
CA VAL A 272 -2.42 -23.52 -19.09
C VAL A 272 -2.92 -23.24 -17.67
N ASN A 273 -2.31 -22.26 -17.00
CA ASN A 273 -2.78 -21.77 -15.71
C ASN A 273 -4.26 -21.33 -15.85
N ILE A 274 -5.16 -21.92 -15.07
CA ILE A 274 -6.60 -21.63 -15.13
C ILE A 274 -6.87 -20.12 -14.92
N CYS A 275 -6.02 -19.43 -14.14
CA CYS A 275 -6.14 -18.00 -13.91
C CYS A 275 -5.73 -17.14 -15.12
N GLU A 276 -4.98 -17.70 -16.07
CA GLU A 276 -4.51 -17.05 -17.31
C GLU A 276 -5.28 -17.54 -18.54
N ALA A 277 -6.14 -18.55 -18.39
CA ALA A 277 -6.92 -19.10 -19.48
C ALA A 277 -8.06 -18.15 -19.90
N GLU A 278 -8.17 -17.86 -21.19
CA GLU A 278 -9.27 -17.04 -21.74
C GLU A 278 -10.63 -17.73 -21.60
N ILE A 279 -10.66 -19.06 -21.68
CA ILE A 279 -11.88 -19.87 -21.62
C ILE A 279 -11.60 -21.08 -20.73
N VAL A 280 -12.43 -21.27 -19.70
CA VAL A 280 -12.44 -22.45 -18.84
C VAL A 280 -13.66 -23.29 -19.17
N ILE A 281 -13.46 -24.53 -19.59
CA ILE A 281 -14.52 -25.53 -19.77
C ILE A 281 -14.45 -26.45 -18.56
N ALA A 282 -15.42 -26.33 -17.65
CA ALA A 282 -15.53 -27.08 -16.40
C ALA A 282 -16.62 -28.14 -16.46
#